data_AF-A0A928VYC7-F1
#
_entry.id   AF-A0A928VYC7-F1
#
_cell.length_a   1.000
_cell.length_b   1.000
_cell.length_c   1.000
_cell.angle_alpha   90.00
_cell.angle_beta   90.00
_cell.angle_gamma   90.00
#
_symmetry.space_group_name_H-M   'P 1'
#
loop_
_entity.id
_entity.type
_entity.pdbx_description
1 polymer ?
#
loop_
_entity_poly.entity_id
_entity_poly.type
_entity_poly.pdbx_seq_one_letter_code
_entity_poly.pdbx_strand_id
1 'polypeptide(L)'
;MRKKTIGLLFAFGINLLGAIAIPKSAQADDPNYVLAISWQPGFCETRPNLPECESQTGDRFDATHFSIHGLWPQPRNNTYCNVSRAIEQTDRDRRWLDLPELDLSAGTRRELQAKMPGYQSGLHRHEWYKHGTCYSATPEEYYRETIALLDGLNASPVS
;
A
#
# COMPACT_ATOMS: atom_id res chain seq x y z
N MET A 1 5.10 -37.74 31.46
CA MET A 1 5.31 -37.47 32.90
C MET A 1 6.52 -36.55 33.06
N ARG A 2 6.32 -35.29 33.44
CA ARG A 2 7.38 -34.37 33.89
C ARG A 2 6.98 -33.89 35.29
N LYS A 3 7.88 -34.07 36.26
CA LYS A 3 7.65 -33.85 37.69
C LYS A 3 7.34 -32.37 37.96
N LYS A 4 6.29 -32.09 38.74
CA LYS A 4 6.03 -30.76 39.32
C LYS A 4 6.85 -30.64 40.61
N THR A 5 7.82 -29.73 40.62
CA THR A 5 8.55 -29.36 41.84
C THR A 5 7.82 -28.16 42.46
N ILE A 6 7.25 -28.34 43.65
CA ILE A 6 6.71 -27.25 44.47
C ILE A 6 7.89 -26.67 45.25
N GLY A 7 8.34 -25.49 44.85
CA GLY A 7 9.34 -24.71 45.59
C GLY A 7 8.64 -23.78 46.58
N LEU A 8 8.87 -24.01 47.88
CA LEU A 8 8.45 -23.15 48.97
C LEU A 8 9.38 -21.93 49.01
N LEU A 9 8.87 -20.73 48.75
CA LEU A 9 9.63 -19.48 48.85
C LEU A 9 9.64 -19.00 50.30
N PHE A 10 10.80 -19.08 50.95
CA PHE A 10 11.10 -18.35 52.18
C PHE A 10 11.18 -16.85 51.85
N ALA A 11 10.27 -16.06 52.40
CA ALA A 11 10.39 -14.60 52.40
C ALA A 11 11.40 -14.20 53.49
N PHE A 12 12.65 -13.95 53.08
CA PHE A 12 13.57 -13.15 53.88
C PHE A 12 13.61 -11.74 53.31
N GLY A 13 13.16 -10.78 54.11
CA GLY A 13 13.09 -9.39 53.75
C GLY A 13 14.48 -8.81 53.48
N ILE A 14 14.63 -8.24 52.29
CA ILE A 14 15.58 -7.18 52.00
C ILE A 14 14.79 -6.13 51.21
N ASN A 15 14.57 -4.97 51.81
CA ASN A 15 14.07 -3.79 51.12
C ASN A 15 15.16 -3.29 50.16
N LEU A 16 15.18 -3.81 48.94
CA LEU A 16 15.75 -3.10 47.80
C LEU A 16 14.58 -2.52 47.01
N LEU A 17 14.38 -1.21 47.08
CA LEU A 17 13.66 -0.48 46.04
C LEU A 17 14.49 -0.53 44.75
N GLY A 18 14.53 -1.68 44.10
CA GLY A 18 14.96 -1.81 42.72
C GLY A 18 13.75 -1.58 41.85
N ALA A 19 13.75 -0.49 41.07
CA ALA A 19 12.77 -0.32 40.01
C ALA A 19 12.86 -1.52 39.06
N ILE A 20 11.87 -2.40 39.10
CA ILE A 20 11.69 -3.44 38.08
C ILE A 20 11.38 -2.68 36.80
N ALA A 21 12.39 -2.51 35.94
CA ALA A 21 12.17 -2.06 34.58
C ALA A 21 11.40 -3.16 33.86
N ILE A 22 10.08 -3.01 33.79
CA ILE A 22 9.26 -3.81 32.87
C ILE A 22 9.76 -3.42 31.48
N PRO A 23 10.35 -4.36 30.69
CA PRO A 23 10.72 -4.05 29.33
C PRO A 23 9.44 -3.61 28.64
N LYS A 24 9.42 -2.37 28.15
CA LYS A 24 8.36 -1.88 27.28
C LYS A 24 8.31 -2.90 26.14
N SER A 25 7.25 -3.70 26.08
CA SER A 25 6.97 -4.51 24.90
C SER A 25 7.16 -3.58 23.72
N ALA A 26 8.00 -3.97 22.76
CA ALA A 26 8.07 -3.26 21.49
C ALA A 26 6.64 -3.30 20.96
N GLN A 27 5.90 -2.21 21.16
CA GLN A 27 4.67 -1.95 20.44
C GLN A 27 5.13 -2.10 18.99
N ALA A 28 4.59 -3.08 18.26
CA ALA A 28 4.80 -3.08 16.82
C ALA A 28 4.41 -1.68 16.36
N ASP A 29 5.36 -0.94 15.78
CA ASP A 29 5.08 0.41 15.30
C ASP A 29 3.87 0.28 14.39
N ASP A 30 2.80 1.04 14.67
CA ASP A 30 1.61 1.01 13.82
C ASP A 30 2.06 1.30 12.38
N PRO A 31 1.73 0.43 11.43
CA PRO A 31 2.22 0.59 10.08
C PRO A 31 1.64 1.89 9.50
N ASN A 32 2.53 2.77 9.04
CA ASN A 32 2.16 4.04 8.44
C ASN A 32 2.12 3.91 6.91
N TYR A 33 1.16 4.60 6.29
CA TYR A 33 0.97 4.55 4.84
C TYR A 33 0.75 5.95 4.28
N VAL A 34 1.15 6.15 3.03
CA VAL A 34 0.79 7.34 2.23
C VAL A 34 -0.14 6.89 1.12
N LEU A 35 -1.38 7.37 1.13
CA LEU A 35 -2.25 7.31 -0.04
C LEU A 35 -1.87 8.44 -0.99
N ALA A 36 -1.23 8.10 -2.11
CA ALA A 36 -0.94 9.02 -3.18
C ALA A 36 -2.12 9.09 -4.14
N ILE A 37 -2.68 10.28 -4.31
CA ILE A 37 -3.81 10.57 -5.19
C ILE A 37 -3.42 11.60 -6.25
N SER A 38 -4.14 11.60 -7.36
CA SER A 38 -3.97 12.54 -8.46
C SER A 38 -5.26 13.30 -8.74
N TRP A 39 -5.15 14.61 -8.92
CA TRP A 39 -6.14 15.40 -9.65
C TRP A 39 -5.83 15.28 -11.15
N GLN A 40 -6.53 14.38 -11.85
CA GLN A 40 -6.11 13.97 -13.18
C GLN A 40 -6.14 15.09 -14.22
N PRO A 41 -7.13 16.01 -14.26
CA PRO A 41 -7.09 17.12 -15.22
C PRO A 41 -5.80 17.95 -15.07
N GLY A 42 -5.42 18.29 -13.84
CA GLY A 42 -4.18 19.02 -13.57
C GLY A 42 -2.92 18.23 -13.91
N PHE A 43 -2.93 16.91 -13.72
CA PHE A 43 -1.84 16.04 -14.17
C PHE A 43 -1.71 16.06 -15.70
N CYS A 44 -2.83 15.93 -16.42
CA CYS A 44 -2.85 15.86 -17.88
C CYS A 44 -2.44 17.17 -18.57
N GLU A 45 -2.66 18.34 -17.95
CA GLU A 45 -2.09 19.60 -18.43
C GLU A 45 -0.55 19.56 -18.53
N THR A 46 0.11 18.78 -17.66
CA THR A 46 1.58 18.64 -17.66
C THR A 46 2.09 17.45 -18.46
N ARG A 47 1.21 16.49 -18.78
CA ARG A 47 1.53 15.22 -19.43
C ARG A 47 0.50 14.83 -20.50
N PRO A 48 0.21 15.70 -21.48
CA PRO A 48 -0.93 15.52 -22.38
C PRO A 48 -0.83 14.27 -23.27
N ASN A 49 0.40 13.81 -23.56
CA ASN A 49 0.65 12.71 -24.50
C ASN A 49 0.65 11.32 -23.83
N LEU A 50 0.26 11.21 -22.55
CA LEU A 50 0.08 9.90 -21.93
C LEU A 50 -1.25 9.28 -22.38
N PRO A 51 -1.33 7.96 -22.61
CA PRO A 51 -2.55 7.30 -23.06
C PRO A 51 -3.79 7.67 -22.22
N GLU A 52 -3.63 7.73 -20.90
CA GLU A 52 -4.72 8.07 -19.99
C GLU A 52 -5.20 9.52 -20.07
N CYS A 53 -4.36 10.42 -20.59
CA CYS A 53 -4.65 11.84 -20.80
C CYS A 53 -5.21 12.09 -22.20
N GLU A 54 -4.66 11.47 -23.24
CA GLU A 54 -5.20 11.54 -24.60
C GLU A 54 -6.64 11.00 -24.68
N SER A 55 -6.95 9.99 -23.88
CA SER A 55 -8.28 9.39 -23.79
C SER A 55 -9.19 10.04 -22.74
N GLN A 56 -8.78 11.12 -22.08
CA GLN A 56 -9.59 11.74 -21.04
C GLN A 56 -10.80 12.49 -21.65
N THR A 57 -11.96 12.25 -21.07
CA THR A 57 -13.24 12.88 -21.44
C THR A 57 -13.94 13.37 -20.17
N GLY A 58 -14.82 14.37 -20.29
CA GLY A 58 -15.47 14.99 -19.13
C GLY A 58 -16.42 14.08 -18.34
N ASP A 59 -16.84 12.96 -18.92
CA ASP A 59 -17.72 11.95 -18.31
C ASP A 59 -16.96 10.82 -17.60
N ARG A 60 -15.63 10.74 -17.75
CA ARG A 60 -14.82 9.78 -17.02
C ARG A 60 -14.73 10.13 -15.54
N PHE A 61 -14.64 9.11 -14.69
CA PHE A 61 -14.55 9.26 -13.24
C PHE A 61 -13.44 10.22 -12.82
N ASP A 62 -12.25 10.06 -13.40
CA ASP A 62 -11.06 10.83 -13.10
C ASP A 62 -11.11 12.29 -13.59
N ALA A 63 -12.11 12.68 -14.40
CA ALA A 63 -12.27 14.07 -14.81
C ALA A 63 -12.84 14.97 -13.70
N THR A 64 -13.54 14.36 -12.73
CA THR A 64 -14.27 15.10 -11.67
C THR A 64 -13.99 14.60 -10.26
N HIS A 65 -13.21 13.52 -10.10
CA HIS A 65 -12.87 12.94 -8.80
C HIS A 65 -11.36 12.78 -8.66
N PHE A 66 -10.88 12.66 -7.41
CA PHE A 66 -9.52 12.19 -7.20
C PHE A 66 -9.35 10.76 -7.72
N SER A 67 -8.19 10.49 -8.28
CA SER A 67 -7.79 9.19 -8.81
C SER A 67 -6.60 8.62 -8.03
N ILE A 68 -6.41 7.31 -8.11
CA ILE A 68 -5.35 6.60 -7.42
C ILE A 68 -4.04 6.80 -8.18
N HIS A 69 -3.01 7.27 -7.47
CA HIS A 69 -1.63 7.04 -7.87
C HIS A 69 -1.13 5.75 -7.21
N GLY A 70 -1.27 5.60 -5.88
CA GLY A 70 -0.84 4.39 -5.17
C GLY A 70 -1.00 4.47 -3.65
N LEU A 71 -0.71 3.36 -2.95
CA LEU A 71 -0.70 3.27 -1.49
C LEU A 71 0.67 2.77 -1.04
N TRP A 72 1.41 3.60 -0.28
CA TRP A 72 2.84 3.40 -0.07
C TRP A 72 3.16 3.13 1.41
N PRO A 73 3.50 1.87 1.76
CA PRO A 73 4.06 1.54 3.07
C PRO A 73 5.25 2.42 3.42
N GLN A 74 5.26 2.96 4.64
CA GLN A 74 6.37 3.74 5.17
C GLN A 74 7.33 2.83 5.96
N PRO A 75 8.62 3.24 6.11
CA PRO A 75 9.25 4.43 5.52
C PRO A 75 9.38 4.37 3.98
N ARG A 76 9.66 5.50 3.33
CA ARG A 76 9.75 5.63 1.85
C ARG A 76 10.63 4.58 1.14
N ASN A 77 11.62 4.01 1.82
CA ASN A 77 12.50 2.96 1.28
C ASN A 77 11.95 1.54 1.45
N ASN A 78 10.77 1.38 2.04
CA ASN A 78 10.06 0.10 2.13
C ASN A 78 9.42 -0.24 0.78
N THR A 79 10.25 -0.72 -0.15
CA THR A 79 9.87 -0.99 -1.54
C THR A 79 10.43 -2.31 -2.03
N TYR A 80 9.77 -2.93 -3.01
CA TYR A 80 10.19 -4.18 -3.67
C TYR A 80 10.33 -5.39 -2.71
N CYS A 81 9.39 -5.55 -1.77
CA CYS A 81 9.44 -6.64 -0.80
C CYS A 81 9.19 -8.00 -1.45
N ASN A 82 10.14 -8.93 -1.31
CA ASN A 82 10.07 -10.26 -1.93
C ASN A 82 9.92 -10.24 -3.46
N VAL A 83 10.41 -9.18 -4.13
CA VAL A 83 10.40 -9.06 -5.58
C VAL A 83 11.72 -9.52 -6.16
N SER A 84 11.68 -10.29 -7.25
CA SER A 84 12.91 -10.73 -7.93
C SER A 84 13.63 -9.54 -8.58
N ARG A 85 14.96 -9.60 -8.64
CA ARG A 85 15.79 -8.57 -9.30
C ARG A 85 15.38 -8.32 -10.75
N ALA A 86 14.92 -9.34 -11.47
CA ALA A 86 14.47 -9.20 -12.85
C ALA A 86 13.19 -8.35 -12.96
N ILE A 87 12.22 -8.59 -12.07
CA ILE A 87 10.98 -7.80 -12.01
C ILE A 87 11.29 -6.36 -11.58
N GLU A 88 12.11 -6.19 -10.54
CA GLU A 88 12.53 -4.86 -10.09
C GLU A 88 13.24 -4.08 -11.21
N GLN A 89 14.10 -4.73 -11.99
CA GLN A 89 14.78 -4.07 -13.11
C GLN A 89 13.79 -3.65 -14.20
N THR A 90 12.86 -4.51 -14.61
CA THR A 90 11.80 -4.18 -15.57
C THR A 90 10.98 -2.98 -15.10
N ASP A 91 10.66 -2.92 -13.81
CA ASP A 91 9.95 -1.79 -13.20
C ASP A 91 10.75 -0.49 -13.27
N ARG A 92 12.04 -0.54 -12.90
CA ARG A 92 12.95 0.62 -12.92
C ARG A 92 13.22 1.14 -14.34
N ASP A 93 13.19 0.26 -15.32
CA ASP A 93 13.31 0.59 -16.75
C ASP A 93 12.02 1.23 -17.32
N ARG A 94 10.98 1.42 -16.48
CA ARG A 94 9.66 1.95 -16.86
C ARG A 94 8.91 1.10 -17.89
N ARG A 95 9.24 -0.19 -17.98
CA ARG A 95 8.56 -1.14 -18.86
C ARG A 95 7.38 -1.79 -18.13
N TRP A 96 6.46 -0.96 -17.65
CA TRP A 96 5.42 -1.41 -16.71
C TRP A 96 4.42 -2.39 -17.31
N LEU A 97 4.16 -2.30 -18.61
CA LEU A 97 3.32 -3.27 -19.33
C LEU A 97 4.01 -4.64 -19.50
N ASP A 98 5.34 -4.70 -19.40
CA ASP A 98 6.11 -5.95 -19.44
C ASP A 98 6.18 -6.65 -18.06
N LEU A 99 5.74 -5.99 -16.98
CA LEU A 99 5.64 -6.61 -15.66
C LEU A 99 4.56 -7.70 -15.67
N PRO A 100 4.68 -8.78 -14.87
CA PRO A 100 3.67 -9.84 -14.89
C PRO A 100 2.28 -9.35 -14.49
N GLU A 101 1.25 -9.91 -15.12
CA GLU A 101 -0.15 -9.53 -14.84
C GLU A 101 -0.53 -9.81 -13.38
N LEU A 102 -1.45 -8.99 -12.85
CA LEU A 102 -1.94 -9.16 -11.50
C LEU A 102 -3.19 -10.04 -11.49
N ASP A 103 -3.21 -11.00 -10.57
CA ASP A 103 -4.40 -11.81 -10.28
C ASP A 103 -5.41 -10.97 -9.50
N LEU A 104 -6.30 -10.32 -10.25
CA LEU A 104 -7.39 -9.49 -9.73
C LEU A 104 -8.74 -10.07 -10.16
N SER A 105 -9.70 -10.03 -9.26
CA SER A 105 -11.09 -10.32 -9.60
C SER A 105 -11.59 -9.35 -10.67
N ALA A 106 -12.57 -9.78 -11.47
CA ALA A 106 -13.14 -8.92 -12.52
C ALA A 106 -13.76 -7.63 -11.94
N GLY A 107 -14.29 -7.68 -10.71
CA GLY A 107 -14.81 -6.53 -9.99
C GLY A 107 -13.69 -5.53 -9.63
N THR A 108 -12.67 -5.99 -8.92
CA THR A 108 -11.53 -5.14 -8.52
C THR A 108 -10.80 -4.57 -9.71
N ARG A 109 -10.59 -5.36 -10.78
CA ARG A 109 -9.99 -4.88 -12.03
C ARG A 109 -10.80 -3.72 -12.63
N ARG A 110 -12.12 -3.86 -12.73
CA ARG A 110 -13.00 -2.83 -13.32
C ARG A 110 -13.00 -1.55 -12.50
N GLU A 111 -13.12 -1.65 -11.18
CA GLU A 111 -13.06 -0.50 -10.28
C GLU A 111 -11.71 0.21 -10.38
N LEU A 112 -10.62 -0.56 -10.38
CA LEU A 112 -9.27 -0.01 -10.48
C LEU A 112 -9.04 0.70 -11.82
N GLN A 113 -9.52 0.14 -12.93
CA GLN A 113 -9.43 0.77 -14.26
C GLN A 113 -10.14 2.13 -14.30
N ALA A 114 -11.29 2.27 -13.62
CA ALA A 114 -12.02 3.53 -13.55
C ALA A 114 -11.34 4.57 -12.64
N LYS A 115 -10.74 4.10 -11.53
CA LYS A 115 -10.20 4.95 -10.46
C LYS A 115 -8.70 5.22 -10.59
N MET A 116 -7.97 4.51 -11.46
CA MET A 116 -6.54 4.69 -11.73
C MET A 116 -6.34 4.87 -13.24
N PRO A 117 -6.39 6.10 -13.78
CA PRO A 117 -6.21 6.37 -15.21
C PRO A 117 -4.93 5.76 -15.78
N GLY A 118 -3.83 5.86 -15.03
CA GLY A 118 -2.53 5.26 -15.36
C GLY A 118 -2.55 3.72 -15.51
N TYR A 119 -3.67 3.04 -15.22
CA TYR A 119 -3.86 1.63 -15.55
C TYR A 119 -3.57 1.35 -17.02
N GLN A 120 -3.96 2.27 -17.93
CA GLN A 120 -3.71 2.18 -19.37
C GLN A 120 -2.21 2.08 -19.69
N SER A 121 -1.38 2.73 -18.86
CA SER A 121 0.08 2.76 -18.99
C SER A 121 0.79 1.75 -18.08
N GLY A 122 0.05 0.84 -17.44
CA GLY A 122 0.62 -0.20 -16.56
C GLY A 122 0.94 0.27 -15.13
N LEU A 123 0.46 1.44 -14.70
CA LEU A 123 0.73 1.98 -13.34
C LEU A 123 0.35 0.99 -12.24
N HIS A 124 -0.77 0.27 -12.39
CA HIS A 124 -1.18 -0.75 -11.43
C HIS A 124 -0.12 -1.86 -11.22
N ARG A 125 0.69 -2.18 -12.23
CA ARG A 125 1.77 -3.16 -12.07
C ARG A 125 2.95 -2.54 -11.33
N HIS A 126 3.33 -1.30 -11.69
CA HIS A 126 4.35 -0.54 -10.98
C HIS A 126 4.07 -0.46 -9.48
N GLU A 127 2.88 0.02 -9.14
CA GLU A 127 2.48 0.27 -7.76
C GLU A 127 2.40 -1.03 -6.95
N TRP A 128 1.95 -2.13 -7.56
CA TRP A 128 1.98 -3.43 -6.89
C TRP A 128 3.42 -3.88 -6.62
N TYR A 129 4.26 -4.02 -7.64
CA TYR A 129 5.59 -4.60 -7.47
C TYR A 129 6.49 -3.72 -6.59
N LYS A 130 6.39 -2.41 -6.71
CA LYS A 130 7.22 -1.51 -5.91
C LYS A 130 6.70 -1.29 -4.50
N HIS A 131 5.38 -1.20 -4.30
CA HIS A 131 4.78 -0.80 -3.02
C HIS A 131 3.84 -1.86 -2.43
N GLY A 132 2.92 -2.40 -3.22
CA GLY A 132 1.91 -3.35 -2.76
C GLY A 132 2.46 -4.67 -2.21
N THR A 133 3.59 -5.16 -2.73
CA THR A 133 4.27 -6.36 -2.21
C THR A 133 4.79 -6.20 -0.78
N CYS A 134 4.95 -4.95 -0.30
CA CYS A 134 5.29 -4.62 1.09
C CYS A 134 4.04 -4.41 1.97
N TYR A 135 2.84 -4.42 1.39
CA TYR A 135 1.57 -4.12 2.06
C TYR A 135 0.80 -5.40 2.42
N SER A 136 0.54 -6.25 1.43
CA SER A 136 -0.27 -7.47 1.59
C SER A 136 0.34 -8.65 0.84
N ALA A 137 -0.22 -9.84 1.08
CA ALA A 137 0.19 -11.06 0.37
C ALA A 137 -0.33 -11.10 -1.08
N THR A 138 -1.42 -10.39 -1.38
CA THR A 138 -2.08 -10.45 -2.70
C THR A 138 -2.40 -9.06 -3.27
N PRO A 139 -2.32 -8.88 -4.60
CA PRO A 139 -2.70 -7.64 -5.24
C PRO A 139 -4.20 -7.34 -5.08
N GLU A 140 -5.04 -8.37 -4.96
CA GLU A 140 -6.48 -8.21 -4.71
C GLU A 140 -6.75 -7.45 -3.41
N GLU A 141 -6.10 -7.87 -2.31
CA GLU A 141 -6.24 -7.19 -1.01
C GLU A 141 -5.72 -5.75 -1.07
N TYR A 142 -4.52 -5.55 -1.62
CA TYR A 142 -3.92 -4.21 -1.76
C TYR A 142 -4.82 -3.25 -2.54
N TYR A 143 -5.37 -3.68 -3.68
CA TYR A 143 -6.20 -2.80 -4.48
C TYR A 143 -7.61 -2.60 -3.94
N ARG A 144 -8.22 -3.61 -3.30
CA ARG A 144 -9.52 -3.42 -2.64
C ARG A 144 -9.43 -2.38 -1.53
N GLU A 145 -8.36 -2.39 -0.75
CA GLU A 145 -8.16 -1.42 0.33
C GLU A 145 -7.77 -0.05 -0.20
N THR A 146 -6.91 0.02 -1.22
CA THR A 146 -6.57 1.28 -1.90
C THR A 146 -7.82 1.95 -2.48
N ILE A 147 -8.71 1.18 -3.13
CA ILE A 147 -9.98 1.67 -3.65
C ILE A 147 -10.89 2.17 -2.53
N ALA A 148 -11.02 1.41 -1.43
CA ALA A 148 -11.85 1.80 -0.31
C ALA A 148 -11.39 3.12 0.35
N LEU A 149 -10.08 3.33 0.44
CA LEU A 149 -9.50 4.58 0.94
C LEU A 149 -9.79 5.76 0.01
N LEU A 150 -9.66 5.58 -1.31
CA LEU A 150 -10.02 6.60 -2.29
C LEU A 150 -11.52 6.94 -2.20
N ASP A 151 -12.39 5.93 -2.08
CA ASP A 151 -13.83 6.12 -2.00
C ASP A 151 -14.21 6.91 -0.74
N GLY A 152 -13.56 6.63 0.40
CA GLY A 152 -13.73 7.42 1.61
C GLY A 152 -13.30 8.88 1.44
N LEU A 153 -12.21 9.14 0.71
CA LEU A 153 -11.76 10.49 0.42
C LEU A 153 -12.71 11.24 -0.53
N ASN A 154 -13.13 10.61 -1.61
CA ASN A 154 -14.06 11.20 -2.60
C ASN A 154 -15.49 11.36 -2.05
N ALA A 155 -15.82 10.75 -0.92
CA ALA A 155 -17.07 10.96 -0.19
C ALA A 155 -16.96 12.03 0.91
N SER A 156 -15.78 12.62 1.10
CA SER A 156 -15.52 13.57 2.19
C SER A 156 -15.86 15.02 1.79
N PRO A 157 -15.94 15.96 2.73
CA PRO A 157 -16.19 17.37 2.41
C PRO A 157 -15.07 18.10 1.66
N VAL A 158 -13.92 17.45 1.42
CA VAL A 158 -12.77 18.05 0.74
C VAL A 158 -12.65 17.64 -0.73
N SER A 159 -13.55 16.77 -1.20
CA SER A 159 -13.70 16.39 -2.61
C SER A 159 -14.84 17.12 -3.29
#